data_AF-A0AAW5VA50-F1
#
_entry.id   AF-A0AAW5VA50-F1
#
_cell.length_a   1.000
_cell.length_b   1.000
_cell.length_c   1.000
_cell.angle_alpha   90.00
_cell.angle_beta   90.00
_cell.angle_gamma   90.00
#
_symmetry.space_group_name_H-M   'P 1'
#
loop_
_entity.id
_entity.type
_entity.pdbx_description
1 polymer ?
#
loop_
_entity_poly.entity_id
_entity_poly.type
_entity_poly.pdbx_seq_one_letter_code
_entity_poly.pdbx_strand_id
1 'polypeptide(L)'
;MKQKLFYRFIVFFLSMNLYSQSVVLDYKTKSKSNEIERTYLLDLLRARMSNKFKQEFIFVVEHFKVSGDYAWFRGTAKRKDGKEIELTEDIAYDCCHVEALYKKNNGKWQISESAAFSTDVWWDGIQQRYPKAPKEIFQE
;
A
#
# COMPACT_ATOMS: atom_id res chain seq x y z
N MET A 1 -25.11 -47.92 14.70
CA MET A 1 -23.72 -47.44 14.45
C MET A 1 -23.52 -46.73 13.10
N LYS A 2 -24.23 -47.09 12.02
CA LYS A 2 -24.02 -46.51 10.68
C LYS A 2 -24.47 -45.04 10.50
N GLN A 3 -25.51 -44.59 11.21
CA GLN A 3 -26.00 -43.18 11.14
C GLN A 3 -25.04 -42.17 11.78
N LYS A 4 -24.36 -42.52 12.89
CA LYS A 4 -23.41 -41.61 13.56
C LYS A 4 -22.13 -41.36 12.74
N LEU A 5 -21.78 -42.29 11.84
CA LEU A 5 -20.66 -42.14 10.90
C LEU A 5 -21.00 -41.13 9.78
N PHE A 6 -22.27 -41.10 9.35
CA PHE A 6 -22.75 -40.23 8.28
C PHE A 6 -22.70 -38.75 8.67
N TYR A 7 -23.11 -38.41 9.91
CA TYR A 7 -23.02 -37.04 10.42
C TYR A 7 -21.59 -36.53 10.56
N ARG A 8 -20.61 -37.40 10.86
CA ARG A 8 -19.19 -37.01 10.93
C ARG A 8 -18.61 -36.66 9.55
N PHE A 9 -19.15 -37.23 8.47
CA PHE A 9 -18.72 -36.94 7.11
C PHE A 9 -19.27 -35.59 6.60
N ILE A 10 -20.49 -35.23 7.01
CA ILE A 10 -21.14 -33.95 6.64
C ILE A 10 -20.47 -32.75 7.33
N VAL A 11 -19.99 -32.91 8.58
CA VAL A 11 -19.27 -31.84 9.29
C VAL A 11 -17.89 -31.56 8.66
N PHE A 12 -17.27 -32.54 8.00
CA PHE A 12 -15.93 -32.39 7.41
C PHE A 12 -15.95 -31.57 6.11
N PHE A 13 -17.03 -31.65 5.31
CA PHE A 13 -17.16 -30.92 4.04
C PHE A 13 -17.49 -29.43 4.18
N LEU A 14 -17.97 -28.98 5.34
CA LEU A 14 -18.31 -27.57 5.57
C LEU A 14 -17.09 -26.67 5.87
N SER A 15 -15.88 -27.25 5.87
CA SER A 15 -14.62 -26.53 6.10
C SER A 15 -13.92 -26.10 4.81
N MET A 16 -14.61 -26.13 3.66
CA MET A 16 -14.09 -25.55 2.41
C MET A 16 -13.85 -24.06 2.61
N ASN A 17 -12.59 -23.73 2.89
CA ASN A 17 -12.05 -22.39 2.97
C ASN A 17 -12.52 -21.60 1.74
N LEU A 18 -13.43 -20.66 1.97
CA LEU A 18 -13.69 -19.59 1.03
C LEU A 18 -12.39 -18.81 0.90
N TYR A 19 -11.58 -19.14 -0.10
CA TYR A 19 -10.56 -18.22 -0.60
C TYR A 19 -11.31 -17.03 -1.18
N SER A 20 -11.61 -16.05 -0.34
CA SER A 20 -12.05 -14.75 -0.80
C SER A 20 -10.91 -14.17 -1.63
N GLN A 21 -11.04 -14.18 -2.95
CA GLN A 21 -10.18 -13.36 -3.80
C GLN A 21 -10.39 -11.92 -3.37
N SER A 22 -9.38 -11.34 -2.72
CA SER A 22 -9.45 -9.98 -2.26
C SER A 22 -9.53 -9.08 -3.50
N VAL A 23 -10.67 -8.41 -3.68
CA VAL A 23 -10.89 -7.48 -4.79
C VAL A 23 -9.79 -6.41 -4.76
N VAL A 24 -9.20 -6.12 -5.91
CA VAL A 24 -8.22 -5.05 -6.06
C VAL A 24 -8.95 -3.78 -6.44
N LEU A 25 -8.81 -2.75 -5.63
CA LEU A 25 -9.39 -1.43 -5.86
C LEU A 25 -8.29 -0.49 -6.35
N ASP A 26 -8.56 0.24 -7.42
CA ASP A 26 -7.66 1.25 -7.96
C ASP A 26 -8.00 2.65 -7.39
N TYR A 27 -7.05 3.20 -6.66
CA TYR A 27 -7.10 4.49 -5.96
C TYR A 27 -6.26 5.55 -6.69
N LYS A 28 -5.77 5.29 -7.90
CA LYS A 28 -5.04 6.27 -8.72
C LYS A 28 -5.85 7.55 -8.87
N THR A 29 -7.08 7.41 -9.36
CA THR A 29 -8.04 8.51 -9.50
C THR A 29 -8.91 8.60 -8.26
N LYS A 30 -9.07 9.83 -7.75
CA LYS A 30 -9.96 10.11 -6.62
C LYS A 30 -11.43 10.01 -7.07
N SER A 31 -12.24 9.33 -6.27
CA SER A 31 -13.68 9.20 -6.44
C SER A 31 -14.38 9.41 -5.09
N LYS A 32 -15.71 9.55 -5.09
CA LYS A 32 -16.50 9.65 -3.85
C LYS A 32 -16.35 8.41 -2.95
N SER A 33 -16.16 7.23 -3.55
CA SER A 33 -16.08 5.97 -2.80
C SER A 33 -14.70 5.74 -2.16
N ASN A 34 -13.63 6.31 -2.73
CA ASN A 34 -12.27 6.13 -2.20
C ASN A 34 -11.70 7.37 -1.49
N GLU A 35 -12.34 8.53 -1.59
CA GLU A 35 -11.80 9.81 -1.13
C GLU A 35 -11.25 9.76 0.31
N ILE A 36 -12.00 9.21 1.26
CA ILE A 36 -11.62 9.19 2.68
C ILE A 36 -10.36 8.33 2.90
N GLU A 37 -10.39 7.06 2.47
CA GLU A 37 -9.28 6.13 2.68
C GLU A 37 -8.05 6.51 1.85
N ARG A 38 -8.25 6.92 0.59
CA ARG A 38 -7.19 7.42 -0.29
C ARG A 38 -6.50 8.64 0.31
N THR A 39 -7.27 9.62 0.81
CA THR A 39 -6.70 10.84 1.40
C THR A 39 -5.90 10.50 2.66
N TYR A 40 -6.45 9.65 3.54
CA TYR A 40 -5.78 9.21 4.76
C TYR A 40 -4.43 8.52 4.49
N LEU A 41 -4.39 7.58 3.54
CA LEU A 41 -3.15 6.89 3.17
C LEU A 41 -2.09 7.87 2.63
N LEU A 42 -2.49 8.80 1.75
CA LEU A 42 -1.58 9.84 1.23
C LEU A 42 -1.18 10.85 2.32
N ASP A 43 -2.04 11.14 3.29
CA ASP A 43 -1.71 11.99 4.46
C ASP A 43 -0.62 11.35 5.31
N LEU A 44 -0.68 10.04 5.56
CA LEU A 44 0.36 9.31 6.31
C LEU A 44 1.72 9.50 5.65
N LEU A 45 1.79 9.35 4.33
CA LEU A 45 3.03 9.49 3.58
C LEU A 45 3.50 10.95 3.52
N ARG A 46 2.58 11.91 3.32
CA ARG A 46 2.91 13.35 3.41
C ARG A 46 3.49 13.69 4.77
N ALA A 47 2.87 13.25 5.87
CA ALA A 47 3.38 13.51 7.21
C ALA A 47 4.79 12.92 7.42
N ARG A 48 5.04 11.68 6.98
CA ARG A 48 6.36 11.06 7.05
C ARG A 48 7.41 11.86 6.26
N MET A 49 7.09 12.23 5.02
CA MET A 49 8.00 12.99 4.16
C MET A 49 8.25 14.40 4.67
N SER A 50 7.21 15.13 5.08
CA SER A 50 7.35 16.47 5.65
C SER A 50 8.22 16.46 6.91
N ASN A 51 8.08 15.44 7.75
CA ASN A 51 8.94 15.29 8.93
C ASN A 51 10.41 15.02 8.56
N LYS A 52 10.67 14.26 7.49
CA LYS A 52 12.02 13.93 7.02
C LYS A 52 12.69 15.11 6.30
N PHE A 53 12.01 15.71 5.33
CA PHE A 53 12.58 16.72 4.43
C PHE A 53 12.25 18.16 4.81
N LYS A 54 11.48 18.37 5.89
CA LYS A 54 11.09 19.70 6.42
C LYS A 54 10.37 20.60 5.41
N GLN A 55 9.63 19.99 4.48
CA GLN A 55 8.86 20.69 3.45
C GLN A 55 7.56 19.94 3.14
N GLU A 56 6.54 20.65 2.64
CA GLU A 56 5.24 20.04 2.34
C GLU A 56 5.16 19.51 0.91
N PHE A 57 4.54 18.34 0.74
CA PHE A 57 4.45 17.66 -0.54
C PHE A 57 3.02 17.46 -1.02
N ILE A 58 2.88 17.37 -2.33
CA ILE A 58 1.72 16.81 -3.04
C ILE A 58 2.21 15.66 -3.94
N PHE A 59 1.32 14.72 -4.28
CA PHE A 59 1.67 13.55 -5.07
C PHE A 59 0.94 13.52 -6.40
N VAL A 60 1.70 13.29 -7.47
CA VAL A 60 1.18 12.80 -8.74
C VAL A 60 1.11 11.28 -8.63
N VAL A 61 -0.10 10.75 -8.59
CA VAL A 61 -0.34 9.32 -8.35
C VAL A 61 -0.23 8.55 -9.66
N GLU A 62 0.74 7.66 -9.76
CA GLU A 62 0.98 6.83 -10.96
C GLU A 62 0.35 5.45 -10.79
N HIS A 63 0.49 4.88 -9.60
CA HIS A 63 -0.02 3.58 -9.21
C HIS A 63 -0.51 3.63 -7.77
N PHE A 64 -1.75 3.22 -7.52
CA PHE A 64 -2.25 3.13 -6.16
C PHE A 64 -3.33 2.07 -6.06
N LYS A 65 -2.97 0.85 -5.63
CA LYS A 65 -3.91 -0.26 -5.53
C LYS A 65 -4.06 -0.72 -4.08
N VAL A 66 -5.30 -1.05 -3.69
CA VAL A 66 -5.68 -1.52 -2.36
C VAL A 66 -6.34 -2.88 -2.48
N SER A 67 -5.95 -3.84 -1.64
CA SER A 67 -6.60 -5.14 -1.58
C SER A 67 -6.47 -5.73 -0.18
N GLY A 68 -7.61 -6.07 0.42
CA GLY A 68 -7.67 -6.53 1.81
C GLY A 68 -7.04 -5.53 2.78
N ASP A 69 -6.04 -6.00 3.53
CA ASP A 69 -5.32 -5.20 4.52
C ASP A 69 -4.04 -4.55 3.98
N TYR A 70 -3.83 -4.51 2.66
CA TYR A 70 -2.63 -3.93 2.05
C TYR A 70 -2.98 -2.88 0.99
N ALA A 71 -2.10 -1.90 0.86
CA ALA A 71 -2.13 -0.96 -0.23
C ALA A 71 -0.71 -0.66 -0.72
N TRP A 72 -0.53 -0.55 -2.03
CA TRP A 72 0.74 -0.18 -2.64
C TRP A 72 0.57 1.11 -3.44
N PHE A 73 1.39 2.09 -3.13
CA PHE A 73 1.45 3.38 -3.79
C PHE A 73 2.82 3.55 -4.45
N ARG A 74 2.80 4.06 -5.68
CA ARG A 74 3.96 4.64 -6.38
C ARG A 74 3.51 5.89 -7.10
N GLY A 75 4.36 6.91 -7.06
CA GLY A 75 4.13 8.14 -7.79
C GLY A 75 5.30 9.09 -7.68
N THR A 76 5.04 10.33 -8.06
CA THR A 76 6.03 11.40 -8.04
C THR A 76 5.61 12.46 -7.02
N ALA A 77 6.55 12.89 -6.17
CA ALA A 77 6.32 14.01 -5.25
C ALA A 77 6.64 15.36 -5.92
N LYS A 78 5.87 16.38 -5.55
CA LYS A 78 6.16 17.79 -5.84
C LYS A 78 6.02 18.57 -4.54
N ARG A 79 6.75 19.67 -4.39
CA ARG A 79 6.45 20.58 -3.28
C ARG A 79 5.09 21.21 -3.47
N LYS A 80 4.38 21.36 -2.35
CA LYS A 80 3.05 21.96 -2.33
C LYS A 80 3.08 23.45 -2.70
N ASP A 81 4.17 24.15 -2.40
CA ASP A 81 4.37 25.56 -2.75
C ASP A 81 4.80 25.79 -4.21
N GLY A 82 4.96 24.72 -5.00
CA GLY A 82 5.34 24.78 -6.41
C GLY A 82 6.83 25.02 -6.67
N LYS A 83 7.66 25.13 -5.63
CA LYS A 83 9.12 25.27 -5.78
C LYS A 83 9.78 23.91 -6.08
N GLU A 84 11.07 23.95 -6.41
CA GLU A 84 11.90 22.76 -6.53
C GLU A 84 12.13 22.09 -5.17
N ILE A 85 12.12 20.75 -5.16
CA ILE A 85 12.35 19.94 -3.96
C ILE A 85 13.77 20.21 -3.46
N GLU A 86 13.89 20.70 -2.23
CA GLU A 86 15.18 20.87 -1.57
C GLU A 86 15.58 19.55 -0.93
N LEU A 87 16.72 19.00 -1.36
CA LEU A 87 17.31 17.77 -0.83
C LEU A 87 18.70 18.08 -0.32
N THR A 88 19.12 17.38 0.73
CA THR A 88 20.47 17.54 1.27
C THR A 88 21.47 16.88 0.33
N GLU A 89 22.56 17.57 0.01
CA GLU A 89 23.57 17.11 -0.97
C GLU A 89 24.44 15.95 -0.45
N ASP A 90 24.39 15.66 0.85
CA ASP A 90 25.13 14.60 1.51
C ASP A 90 24.58 13.20 1.22
N ILE A 91 23.36 13.11 0.68
CA ILE A 91 22.71 11.85 0.32
C ILE A 91 22.44 11.86 -1.18
N ALA A 92 22.86 10.80 -1.85
CA ALA A 92 22.53 10.56 -3.25
C ALA A 92 21.03 10.24 -3.37
N TYR A 93 20.22 11.28 -3.51
CA TYR A 93 18.81 11.16 -3.84
C TYR A 93 18.62 11.22 -5.36
N ASP A 94 17.72 10.37 -5.87
CA ASP A 94 17.27 10.41 -7.26
C ASP A 94 15.80 10.83 -7.29
N CYS A 95 15.58 12.12 -7.54
CA CYS A 95 14.26 12.72 -7.49
C CYS A 95 13.41 12.27 -8.71
N CYS A 96 12.10 12.13 -8.62
CA CYS A 96 11.21 12.51 -7.51
C CYS A 96 10.25 11.38 -7.11
N HIS A 97 10.65 10.15 -7.40
CA HIS A 97 9.85 8.96 -7.14
C HIS A 97 9.64 8.74 -5.64
N VAL A 98 8.46 8.25 -5.30
CA VAL A 98 8.08 7.92 -3.95
C VAL A 98 7.16 6.71 -3.98
N GLU A 99 7.45 5.76 -3.11
CA GLU A 99 6.65 4.55 -2.96
C GLU A 99 6.36 4.27 -1.50
N ALA A 100 5.23 3.63 -1.26
CA ALA A 100 4.83 3.21 0.08
C ALA A 100 3.97 1.95 0.04
N LEU A 101 4.36 0.99 0.88
CA LEU A 101 3.52 -0.13 1.26
C LEU A 101 2.82 0.20 2.57
N TYR A 102 1.50 0.13 2.54
CA TYR A 102 0.66 0.27 3.72
C TYR A 102 0.12 -1.08 4.15
N LYS A 103 -0.07 -1.22 5.45
CA LYS A 103 -0.74 -2.37 6.06
C LYS A 103 -1.77 -1.89 7.06
N LYS A 104 -2.97 -2.46 7.01
CA LYS A 104 -4.02 -2.25 7.98
C LYS A 104 -3.78 -3.21 9.15
N ASN A 105 -3.52 -2.65 10.33
CA ASN A 105 -3.36 -3.39 11.59
C ASN A 105 -4.51 -2.99 12.52
N ASN A 106 -5.33 -3.95 12.94
CA ASN A 106 -6.50 -3.72 13.81
C ASN A 106 -7.42 -2.60 13.28
N GLY A 107 -7.68 -2.62 11.97
CA GLY A 107 -8.55 -1.64 11.30
C GLY A 107 -7.89 -0.28 11.01
N LYS A 108 -6.63 -0.04 11.41
CA LYS A 108 -5.92 1.23 11.19
C LYS A 108 -4.79 1.06 10.19
N TRP A 109 -4.73 1.94 9.19
CA TRP A 109 -3.62 1.94 8.24
C TRP A 109 -2.34 2.50 8.86
N GLN A 110 -1.23 1.87 8.51
CA GLN A 110 0.11 2.31 8.86
C GLN A 110 1.03 2.07 7.66
N ILE A 111 2.05 2.92 7.51
CA ILE A 111 3.09 2.67 6.52
C ILE A 111 4.02 1.58 7.05
N SER A 112 4.08 0.46 6.34
CA SER A 112 4.98 -0.66 6.63
C SER A 112 6.38 -0.42 6.07
N GLU A 113 6.47 -0.04 4.80
CA GLU A 113 7.73 0.39 4.15
C GLU A 113 7.46 1.59 3.25
N SER A 114 8.45 2.46 3.09
CA SER A 114 8.39 3.58 2.15
C SER A 114 9.78 4.10 1.87
N ALA A 115 10.04 4.49 0.63
CA ALA A 115 11.17 5.33 0.30
C ALA A 115 10.70 6.51 -0.55
N ALA A 116 11.52 7.56 -0.50
CA ALA A 116 11.35 8.73 -1.34
C ALA A 116 12.72 9.08 -1.89
N PHE A 117 12.75 9.34 -3.19
CA PHE A 117 13.91 9.78 -3.95
C PHE A 117 15.05 8.75 -3.94
N SER A 118 14.71 7.46 -4.00
CA SER A 118 15.70 6.38 -4.01
C SER A 118 16.39 6.26 -5.36
N THR A 119 17.71 6.05 -5.35
CA THR A 119 18.53 5.79 -6.55
C THR A 119 18.38 4.39 -7.12
N ASP A 120 17.75 3.47 -6.38
CA ASP A 120 17.64 2.06 -6.74
C ASP A 120 16.23 1.51 -6.46
N VAL A 121 15.97 0.32 -6.98
CA VAL A 121 14.72 -0.43 -6.89
C VAL A 121 14.59 -1.10 -5.51
N TRP A 122 14.51 -0.29 -4.45
CA TRP A 122 14.42 -0.75 -3.06
C TRP A 122 13.22 -1.68 -2.79
N TRP A 123 12.16 -1.50 -3.58
CA TRP A 123 10.93 -2.27 -3.48
C TRP A 123 11.08 -3.68 -4.04
N ASP A 124 12.20 -4.01 -4.70
CA ASP A 124 12.50 -5.41 -5.00
C ASP A 124 12.58 -6.21 -3.70
N GLY A 125 12.10 -7.45 -3.75
CA GLY A 125 11.99 -8.27 -2.54
C GLY A 125 10.79 -7.96 -1.63
N ILE A 126 10.01 -6.89 -1.86
CA ILE A 126 8.94 -6.47 -0.93
C ILE A 126 7.87 -7.55 -0.79
N GLN A 127 7.58 -8.28 -1.87
CA GLN A 127 6.61 -9.37 -1.84
C GLN A 127 7.08 -10.56 -1.00
N GLN A 128 8.39 -10.83 -1.00
CA GLN A 128 9.00 -11.86 -0.17
C GLN A 128 8.96 -11.44 1.32
N ARG A 129 9.16 -10.15 1.61
CA ARG A 129 9.05 -9.59 2.98
C ARG A 129 7.60 -9.52 3.48
N TYR A 130 6.63 -9.33 2.56
CA TYR A 130 5.20 -9.26 2.85
C TYR A 130 4.40 -10.31 2.07
N PRO A 131 4.54 -11.60 2.41
CA PRO A 131 3.90 -12.69 1.65
C PRO A 131 2.37 -12.69 1.72
N LYS A 132 1.78 -11.90 2.63
CA LYS A 132 0.33 -11.71 2.75
C LYS A 132 -0.21 -10.54 1.92
N ALA A 133 0.67 -9.70 1.36
CA ALA A 133 0.25 -8.66 0.44
C ALA A 133 -0.15 -9.32 -0.90
N PRO A 134 -1.37 -9.09 -1.40
CA PRO A 134 -1.80 -9.66 -2.69
C PRO A 134 -0.86 -9.21 -3.82
N LYS A 135 -0.47 -10.11 -4.72
CA LYS A 135 0.52 -9.80 -5.78
C LYS A 135 0.02 -8.71 -6.72
N GLU A 136 -1.28 -8.68 -6.89
CA GLU A 136 -2.04 -7.87 -7.82
C GLU A 136 -1.99 -6.38 -7.48
N ILE A 137 -1.70 -6.02 -6.21
CA ILE A 137 -1.52 -4.61 -5.85
C ILE A 137 -0.19 -4.03 -6.37
N PHE A 138 0.77 -4.87 -6.79
CA PHE A 138 2.07 -4.43 -7.29
C PHE A 138 2.15 -4.40 -8.83
N GLN A 139 1.24 -5.09 -9.50
CA GLN A 139 1.20 -5.17 -10.97
C GLN A 139 0.58 -3.90 -11.55
N GLU A 140 1.05 -3.42 -12.71
CA GLU A 140 0.49 -2.25 -13.40
C GLU A 140 -0.94 -2.47 -13.88
#